data_AF-A0A2N2RYF9-F1
#
_entry.id   AF-A0A2N2RYF9-F1
#
_cell.length_a   1.000
_cell.length_b   1.000
_cell.length_c   1.000
_cell.angle_alpha   90.00
_cell.angle_beta   90.00
_cell.angle_gamma   90.00
#
_symmetry.space_group_name_H-M   'P 1'
#
loop_
_entity.id
_entity.type
_entity.pdbx_description
1 polymer ?
#
loop_
_entity_poly.entity_id
_entity_poly.type
_entity_poly.pdbx_seq_one_letter_code
_entity_poly.pdbx_strand_id
1 'polypeptide(L)'
;MVIDNAHWLNLAVALGIGLLIGAERERSKGDGGESTIAGVRTFTIAALLGAVSTSVDFWLLVVSIICVTIFVATAYFVRNDEDPGLTTEISLIFTVILGGLAMSAASLAASLAVAAAILLAAKEPIHGFVRGVVTKDEMIDFLILAAATLIVLPLVPNAAIGPFDAINPRNLWLIVILVMFIGALGHLALRLLGSRTGLPIVGMVSGFISSIATIGAMGTRVRNNPELMGTAVAGATLSSLSTILQIAMLLAAIHHPTLQALMVPLIFGGLAIAGYGLMVTLNSFHHHHLEMSQPSRSFSVKTAMMLALVIAAVLLASAAFKAWFGQAGLVFASGVAGLADVHASTISVASLSAENKLLPVSAAVPILVAFSTNAISKMITAAVTGGKEFFRQVTLGLVIQVAAIWLGWWLF
;
A
#
# COMPACT_ATOMS: atom_id res chain seq x y z
N MET A 1 1.62 47.99 25.29
CA MET A 1 1.25 46.83 24.46
C MET A 1 -0.22 47.03 24.08
N VAL A 2 -0.51 47.46 22.86
CA VAL A 2 -1.90 47.60 22.38
C VAL A 2 -2.35 46.18 22.06
N ILE A 3 -3.35 45.68 22.77
CA ILE A 3 -3.85 44.32 22.57
C ILE A 3 -4.78 44.36 21.35
N ASP A 4 -4.26 44.01 20.18
CA ASP A 4 -5.05 43.88 18.96
C ASP A 4 -5.96 42.65 19.00
N ASN A 5 -7.07 42.68 18.26
CA ASN A 5 -7.99 41.53 18.12
C ASN A 5 -7.30 40.23 17.69
N ALA A 6 -6.17 40.33 16.98
CA ALA A 6 -5.34 39.19 16.60
C ALA A 6 -4.67 38.49 17.79
N HIS A 7 -4.27 39.24 18.83
CA HIS A 7 -3.68 38.65 20.04
C HIS A 7 -4.71 37.86 20.85
N TRP A 8 -5.94 38.37 20.97
CA TRP A 8 -7.03 37.65 21.61
C TRP A 8 -7.39 36.37 20.86
N LEU A 9 -7.38 36.41 19.53
CA LEU A 9 -7.63 35.23 18.70
C LEU A 9 -6.53 34.18 18.86
N ASN A 10 -5.25 34.59 18.89
CA ASN A 10 -4.12 33.69 19.12
C ASN A 10 -4.18 33.04 20.52
N LEU A 11 -4.57 33.79 21.55
CA LEU A 11 -4.79 33.26 22.91
C LEU A 11 -5.97 32.29 22.95
N ALA A 12 -7.06 32.58 22.23
CA ALA A 12 -8.18 31.65 22.09
C ALA A 12 -7.77 30.35 21.40
N VAL A 13 -6.88 30.42 20.38
CA VAL A 13 -6.31 29.23 19.73
C VAL A 13 -5.45 28.45 20.72
N ALA A 14 -4.56 29.08 21.48
CA ALA A 14 -3.75 28.40 22.51
C ALA A 14 -4.63 27.71 23.56
N LEU A 15 -5.70 28.37 24.01
CA LEU A 15 -6.69 27.79 24.92
C LEU A 15 -7.39 26.58 24.29
N GLY A 16 -7.80 26.69 23.01
CA GLY A 16 -8.40 25.60 22.25
C GLY A 16 -7.47 24.39 22.08
N ILE A 17 -6.18 24.62 21.83
CA ILE A 17 -5.14 23.57 21.76
C ILE A 17 -5.07 22.79 23.08
N GLY A 18 -4.99 23.50 24.20
CA GLY A 18 -4.90 22.89 25.52
C GLY A 18 -6.18 22.15 25.93
N LEU A 19 -7.36 22.67 25.57
CA LEU A 19 -8.63 21.97 25.76
C LEU A 19 -8.73 20.70 24.92
N LEU A 20 -8.33 20.75 23.65
CA LEU A 20 -8.41 19.61 22.73
C LEU A 20 -7.54 18.44 23.20
N ILE A 21 -6.26 18.70 23.43
CA ILE A 21 -5.30 17.68 23.87
C ILE A 21 -5.66 17.21 25.29
N GLY A 22 -6.07 18.15 26.15
CA GLY A 22 -6.51 17.84 27.50
C GLY A 22 -7.75 16.96 27.57
N ALA A 23 -8.73 17.15 26.67
CA ALA A 23 -9.95 16.36 26.60
C ALA A 23 -9.68 14.93 26.14
N GLU A 24 -8.78 14.74 25.17
CA GLU A 24 -8.30 13.42 24.79
C GLU A 24 -7.64 12.72 25.98
N ARG A 25 -6.73 13.41 26.68
CA ARG A 25 -6.01 12.78 27.80
C ARG A 25 -6.93 12.45 28.96
N GLU A 26 -7.91 13.29 29.26
CA GLU A 26 -8.92 13.01 30.29
C GLU A 26 -9.82 11.83 29.92
N ARG A 27 -10.17 11.67 28.64
CA ARG A 27 -10.90 10.49 28.17
C ARG A 27 -10.05 9.21 28.27
N SER A 28 -8.77 9.27 27.94
CA SER A 28 -7.86 8.11 28.05
C SER A 28 -7.67 7.60 29.50
N LYS A 29 -7.99 8.42 30.51
CA LYS A 29 -8.00 7.99 31.92
C LYS A 29 -9.14 7.04 32.26
N GLY A 30 -10.26 7.14 31.53
CA GLY A 30 -11.48 6.40 31.84
C GLY A 30 -11.49 4.94 31.38
N ASP A 31 -10.76 4.63 30.31
CA ASP A 31 -10.87 3.33 29.61
C ASP A 31 -9.82 2.28 30.03
N GLY A 32 -8.79 2.62 30.81
CA GLY A 32 -7.86 1.60 31.31
C GLY A 32 -6.66 2.10 32.09
N GLY A 33 -6.73 2.02 33.42
CA GLY A 33 -5.60 1.83 34.36
C GLY A 33 -4.48 2.89 34.46
N GLU A 34 -4.28 3.76 33.47
CA GLU A 34 -3.23 4.78 33.52
C GLU A 34 -3.70 5.97 34.38
N SER A 35 -3.27 6.01 35.65
CA SER A 35 -3.47 7.14 36.57
C SER A 35 -2.66 8.37 36.13
N THR A 36 -3.09 9.02 35.04
CA THR A 36 -2.35 10.16 34.47
C THR A 36 -2.62 11.45 35.25
N ILE A 37 -1.54 12.15 35.57
CA ILE A 37 -1.51 13.33 36.47
C ILE A 37 -2.13 14.58 35.80
N ALA A 38 -2.18 14.62 34.47
CA ALA A 38 -2.62 15.79 33.71
C ALA A 38 -3.98 15.55 33.02
N GLY A 39 -4.99 16.37 33.32
CA GLY A 39 -6.31 16.35 32.68
C GLY A 39 -6.56 17.61 31.84
N VAL A 40 -7.81 17.89 31.45
CA VAL A 40 -8.17 19.06 30.62
C VAL A 40 -7.58 20.35 31.17
N ARG A 41 -7.69 20.55 32.49
CA ARG A 41 -7.21 21.76 33.17
C ARG A 41 -5.69 21.93 33.06
N THR A 42 -4.93 20.86 33.25
CA THR A 42 -3.46 20.89 33.22
C THR A 42 -2.93 21.25 31.83
N PHE A 43 -3.49 20.63 30.79
CA PHE A 43 -3.11 20.91 29.40
C PHE A 43 -3.55 22.31 28.94
N THR A 44 -4.73 22.78 29.38
CA THR A 44 -5.19 24.15 29.10
C THR A 44 -4.28 25.19 29.73
N ILE A 45 -3.91 25.00 31.00
CA ILE A 45 -2.99 25.91 31.70
C ILE A 45 -1.59 25.86 31.08
N ALA A 46 -1.11 24.68 30.67
CA ALA A 46 0.19 24.53 30.01
C ALA A 46 0.25 25.26 28.66
N ALA A 47 -0.81 25.14 27.83
CA ALA A 47 -0.89 25.88 26.56
C ALA A 47 -0.92 27.40 26.80
N LEU A 48 -1.72 27.85 27.78
CA LEU A 48 -1.77 29.27 28.15
C LEU A 48 -0.43 29.77 28.70
N LEU A 49 0.28 28.95 29.49
CA LEU A 49 1.61 29.27 29.98
C LEU A 49 2.58 29.51 28.81
N GLY A 50 2.59 28.62 27.81
CA GLY A 50 3.40 28.81 26.61
C GLY A 50 3.06 30.08 25.84
N ALA A 51 1.77 30.37 25.67
CA ALA A 51 1.26 31.55 24.98
C ALA A 51 1.66 32.85 25.69
N VAL A 52 1.41 32.93 27.00
CA VAL A 52 1.73 34.11 27.82
C VAL A 52 3.23 34.30 27.94
N SER A 53 3.99 33.23 28.12
CA SER A 53 5.44 33.35 28.20
C SER A 53 6.03 33.90 26.91
N THR A 54 5.56 33.42 25.75
CA THR A 54 6.01 33.90 24.43
C THR A 54 5.61 35.36 24.16
N SER A 55 4.45 35.80 24.65
CA SER A 55 4.00 37.18 24.44
C SER A 55 4.75 38.21 25.30
N VAL A 56 5.31 37.77 26.43
CA VAL A 56 6.16 38.60 27.29
C VAL A 56 7.60 38.59 26.81
N ASP A 57 8.24 37.42 26.72
CA ASP A 57 9.63 37.28 26.30
C ASP A 57 9.99 35.83 25.91
N PHE A 58 10.82 35.66 24.89
CA PHE A 58 11.24 34.33 24.43
C PHE A 58 11.98 33.52 25.51
N TRP A 59 12.81 34.15 26.34
CA TRP A 59 13.51 33.46 27.43
C TRP A 59 12.56 32.98 28.52
N LEU A 60 11.45 33.68 28.74
CA LEU A 60 10.42 33.23 29.68
C LEU A 60 9.77 31.93 29.21
N LEU A 61 9.59 31.74 27.90
CA LEU A 61 9.13 30.47 27.33
C LEU A 61 10.12 29.33 27.61
N VAL A 62 11.42 29.58 27.39
CA VAL A 62 12.48 28.59 27.67
C VAL A 62 12.46 28.18 29.14
N VAL A 63 12.40 29.15 30.06
CA VAL A 63 12.29 28.90 31.50
C VAL A 63 11.02 28.11 31.82
N SER A 64 9.88 28.48 31.22
CA SER A 64 8.61 27.76 31.42
C SER A 64 8.69 26.30 30.98
N ILE A 65 9.30 26.02 29.82
CA ILE A 65 9.51 24.66 29.33
C ILE A 65 10.42 23.87 30.28
N ILE A 66 11.51 24.47 30.77
CA ILE A 66 12.41 23.83 31.74
C ILE A 66 11.65 23.50 33.04
N CYS A 67 10.90 24.45 33.59
CA CYS A 67 10.11 24.25 34.80
C CYS A 67 9.07 23.14 34.63
N VAL A 68 8.33 23.14 33.52
CA VAL A 68 7.36 22.08 33.21
C VAL A 68 8.05 20.73 33.03
N THR A 69 9.21 20.68 32.37
CA THR A 69 9.99 19.45 32.19
C THR A 69 10.47 18.90 33.53
N ILE A 70 10.97 19.75 34.43
CA ILE A 70 11.38 19.34 35.78
C ILE A 70 10.17 18.81 36.55
N PHE A 71 9.03 19.53 36.53
CA PHE A 71 7.82 19.10 37.23
C PHE A 71 7.33 17.75 36.73
N VAL A 72 7.31 17.57 35.41
CA VAL A 72 6.96 16.32 34.74
C VAL A 72 7.93 15.19 35.10
N ALA A 73 9.24 15.43 35.08
CA ALA A 73 10.25 14.45 35.44
C ALA A 73 10.14 14.04 36.92
N THR A 74 9.97 15.01 37.83
CA THR A 74 9.77 14.72 39.26
C THR A 74 8.49 13.91 39.47
N ALA A 75 7.39 14.29 38.82
CA ALA A 75 6.13 13.58 38.94
C ALA A 75 6.21 12.15 38.37
N TYR A 76 7.04 11.93 37.34
CA TYR A 76 7.35 10.61 36.80
C TYR A 76 8.16 9.75 37.79
N PHE A 77 9.24 10.29 38.35
CA PHE A 77 10.13 9.56 39.27
C PHE A 77 9.52 9.24 40.64
N VAL A 78 8.61 10.09 41.13
CA VAL A 78 7.91 9.87 42.41
C VAL A 78 6.86 8.75 42.29
N ARG A 79 6.52 8.34 41.06
CA ARG A 79 5.46 7.37 40.81
C ARG A 79 5.98 5.94 40.90
N ASN A 80 5.24 5.09 41.62
CA ASN A 80 5.58 3.71 41.92
C ASN A 80 4.76 2.69 41.08
N ASP A 81 4.28 3.11 39.91
CA ASP A 81 3.60 2.24 38.93
C ASP A 81 4.64 1.54 38.05
N GLU A 82 4.40 0.26 37.72
CA GLU A 82 5.36 -0.58 36.97
C GLU A 82 5.54 -0.16 35.49
N ASP A 83 4.70 0.72 34.94
CA ASP A 83 4.89 1.28 33.59
C ASP A 83 4.09 2.59 33.38
N PRO A 84 4.59 3.77 33.80
CA PRO A 84 3.95 5.04 33.46
C PRO A 84 4.19 5.35 31.98
N GLY A 85 3.13 5.45 31.18
CA GLY A 85 3.26 5.78 29.76
C GLY A 85 3.79 7.21 29.52
N LEU A 86 5.08 7.33 29.14
CA LEU A 86 5.84 8.57 28.83
C LEU A 86 5.15 9.54 27.85
N THR A 87 4.14 9.07 27.13
CA THR A 87 3.38 9.87 26.16
C THR A 87 2.65 11.05 26.80
N THR A 88 2.22 10.97 28.07
CA THR A 88 1.52 12.09 28.75
C THR A 88 2.46 13.25 29.00
N GLU A 89 3.65 12.89 29.48
CA GLU A 89 4.73 13.75 29.92
C GLU A 89 5.26 14.53 28.72
N ILE A 90 5.54 13.82 27.62
CA ILE A 90 5.96 14.42 26.36
C ILE A 90 4.85 15.31 25.78
N SER A 91 3.59 14.87 25.81
CA SER A 91 2.47 15.66 25.29
C SER A 91 2.27 16.95 26.08
N LEU A 92 2.48 16.95 27.41
CA LEU A 92 2.33 18.15 28.22
C LEU A 92 3.38 19.21 27.85
N ILE A 93 4.63 18.79 27.66
CA ILE A 93 5.71 19.67 27.18
C ILE A 93 5.38 20.18 25.78
N PHE A 94 4.93 19.30 24.89
CA PHE A 94 4.55 19.66 23.52
C PHE A 94 3.41 20.69 23.50
N THR A 95 2.43 20.57 24.39
CA THR A 95 1.33 21.53 24.52
C THR A 95 1.78 22.93 24.94
N VAL A 96 2.82 23.05 25.80
CA VAL A 96 3.44 24.36 26.11
C VAL A 96 4.06 24.97 24.86
N ILE A 97 4.80 24.16 24.08
CA ILE A 97 5.44 24.61 22.84
C ILE A 97 4.38 25.07 21.81
N LEU A 98 3.30 24.31 21.64
CA LEU A 98 2.21 24.67 20.73
C LEU A 98 1.45 25.92 21.18
N GLY A 99 1.27 26.10 22.49
CA GLY A 99 0.71 27.32 23.06
C GLY A 99 1.55 28.57 22.73
N GLY A 100 2.87 28.46 22.82
CA GLY A 100 3.79 29.52 22.38
C GLY A 100 3.76 29.75 20.87
N LEU A 101 3.77 28.66 20.08
CA LEU A 101 3.68 28.72 18.62
C LEU A 101 2.38 29.38 18.14
N ALA A 102 1.28 29.28 18.90
CA ALA A 102 0.03 29.93 18.56
C ALA A 102 0.14 31.47 18.52
N MET A 103 1.10 32.07 19.24
CA MET A 103 1.31 33.52 19.23
C MET A 103 1.92 34.03 17.91
N SER A 104 2.72 33.21 17.24
CA SER A 104 3.40 33.57 15.97
C SER A 104 2.75 32.93 14.73
N ALA A 105 2.22 31.71 14.86
CA ALA A 105 1.65 30.93 13.76
C ALA A 105 0.44 30.09 14.23
N ALA A 106 -0.67 30.77 14.55
CA ALA A 106 -1.89 30.14 15.06
C ALA A 106 -2.43 28.99 14.20
N SER A 107 -2.39 29.10 12.86
CA SER A 107 -2.84 28.05 11.94
C SER A 107 -1.96 26.78 12.01
N LEU A 108 -0.64 26.95 12.03
CA LEU A 108 0.30 25.84 12.17
C LEU A 108 0.15 25.18 13.54
N ALA A 109 0.07 25.96 14.62
CA ALA A 109 -0.12 25.45 15.97
C ALA A 109 -1.42 24.65 16.11
N ALA A 110 -2.53 25.16 15.58
CA ALA A 110 -3.81 24.45 15.57
C ALA A 110 -3.73 23.14 14.76
N SER A 111 -3.11 23.15 13.58
CA SER A 111 -2.96 21.94 12.75
C SER A 111 -2.12 20.85 13.44
N LEU A 112 -1.02 21.23 14.10
CA LEU A 112 -0.18 20.31 14.86
C LEU A 112 -0.87 19.79 16.12
N ALA A 113 -1.66 20.63 16.80
CA ALA A 113 -2.46 20.21 17.94
C ALA A 113 -3.53 19.20 17.55
N VAL A 114 -4.23 19.42 16.44
CA VAL A 114 -5.22 18.46 15.91
C VAL A 114 -4.54 17.17 15.50
N ALA A 115 -3.41 17.22 14.79
CA ALA A 115 -2.64 16.03 14.42
C ALA A 115 -2.18 15.22 15.65
N ALA A 116 -1.66 15.90 16.68
CA ALA A 116 -1.26 15.26 17.94
C ALA A 116 -2.45 14.67 18.69
N ALA A 117 -3.59 15.37 18.77
CA ALA A 117 -4.80 14.87 19.39
C ALA A 117 -5.36 13.63 18.67
N ILE A 118 -5.34 13.62 17.32
CA ILE A 118 -5.70 12.44 16.52
C ILE A 118 -4.75 11.27 16.83
N LEU A 119 -3.44 11.52 16.89
CA LEU A 119 -2.44 10.49 17.18
C LEU A 119 -2.63 9.88 18.58
N LEU A 120 -2.88 10.73 19.59
CA LEU A 120 -3.14 10.29 20.96
C LEU A 120 -4.45 9.48 21.03
N ALA A 121 -5.53 9.98 20.42
CA ALA A 121 -6.82 9.29 20.37
C ALA A 121 -6.74 7.94 19.62
N ALA A 122 -5.83 7.82 18.66
CA ALA A 122 -5.61 6.60 17.89
C ALA A 122 -4.76 5.55 18.64
N LYS A 123 -4.27 5.81 19.87
CA LYS A 123 -3.42 4.89 20.65
C LYS A 123 -4.01 3.48 20.73
N GLU A 124 -5.27 3.34 21.18
CA GLU A 124 -5.89 2.02 21.35
C GLU A 124 -6.22 1.33 20.01
N PRO A 125 -6.83 1.99 19.01
CA PRO A 125 -7.01 1.40 17.69
C PRO A 125 -5.69 0.94 17.06
N ILE A 126 -4.62 1.72 17.19
CA ILE A 126 -3.29 1.36 16.68
C ILE A 126 -2.73 0.16 17.45
N HIS A 127 -2.81 0.13 18.78
CA HIS A 127 -2.34 -1.00 19.57
C HIS A 127 -3.13 -2.28 19.30
N GLY A 128 -4.46 -2.18 19.21
CA GLY A 128 -5.36 -3.28 18.87
C GLY A 128 -5.14 -3.77 17.44
N PHE A 129 -4.89 -2.88 16.49
CA PHE A 129 -4.56 -3.24 15.11
C PHE A 129 -3.19 -3.93 15.03
N VAL A 130 -2.16 -3.36 15.67
CA VAL A 130 -0.80 -3.92 15.66
C VAL A 130 -0.73 -5.26 16.40
N ARG A 131 -1.43 -5.42 17.54
CA ARG A 131 -1.40 -6.67 18.32
C ARG A 131 -2.42 -7.71 17.84
N GLY A 132 -3.57 -7.27 17.32
CA GLY A 132 -4.69 -8.14 16.96
C GLY A 132 -4.80 -8.46 15.47
N VAL A 133 -4.37 -7.54 14.59
CA VAL A 133 -4.54 -7.68 13.13
C VAL A 133 -3.22 -7.98 12.43
N VAL A 134 -2.09 -7.41 12.86
CA VAL A 134 -0.79 -7.56 12.17
C VAL A 134 0.04 -8.67 12.82
N THR A 135 0.51 -9.66 12.06
CA THR A 135 1.49 -10.64 12.58
C THR A 135 2.87 -10.01 12.73
N LYS A 136 3.73 -10.63 13.56
CA LYS A 136 5.14 -10.24 13.64
C LYS A 136 5.84 -10.26 12.27
N ASP A 137 5.51 -11.24 11.42
CA ASP A 137 6.06 -11.30 10.06
C ASP A 137 5.55 -10.14 9.18
N GLU A 138 4.25 -9.84 9.19
CA GLU A 138 3.71 -8.69 8.43
C GLU A 138 4.28 -7.35 8.91
N MET A 139 4.53 -7.19 10.21
CA MET A 139 5.19 -6.00 10.75
C MET A 139 6.60 -5.84 10.17
N ILE A 140 7.36 -6.94 10.08
CA ILE A 140 8.67 -6.94 9.45
C ILE A 140 8.54 -6.57 7.96
N ASP A 141 7.55 -7.12 7.26
CA ASP A 141 7.27 -6.81 5.85
C ASP A 141 6.98 -5.30 5.64
N PHE A 142 6.15 -4.70 6.50
CA PHE A 142 5.89 -3.25 6.48
C PHE A 142 7.12 -2.41 6.82
N LEU A 143 7.93 -2.84 7.79
CA LEU A 143 9.19 -2.19 8.12
C LEU A 143 10.21 -2.29 6.96
N ILE A 144 10.24 -3.40 6.24
CA ILE A 144 11.07 -3.56 5.03
C ILE A 144 10.59 -2.59 3.95
N LEU A 145 9.28 -2.49 3.71
CA LEU A 145 8.72 -1.54 2.75
C LEU A 145 9.02 -0.08 3.15
N ALA A 146 8.91 0.24 4.43
CA ALA A 146 9.25 1.55 4.97
C ALA A 146 10.75 1.86 4.81
N ALA A 147 11.64 0.91 5.12
CA ALA A 147 13.08 1.05 4.92
C ALA A 147 13.43 1.20 3.43
N ALA A 148 12.80 0.42 2.55
CA ALA A 148 12.98 0.55 1.10
C ALA A 148 12.60 1.95 0.59
N THR A 149 11.56 2.55 1.17
CA THR A 149 11.02 3.86 0.75
C THR A 149 11.75 5.04 1.41
N LEU A 150 12.01 4.98 2.71
CA LEU A 150 12.55 6.09 3.49
C LEU A 150 14.08 6.09 3.57
N ILE A 151 14.72 4.93 3.44
CA ILE A 151 16.18 4.78 3.50
C ILE A 151 16.72 4.54 2.09
N VAL A 152 16.30 3.48 1.40
CA VAL A 152 16.96 3.09 0.14
C VAL A 152 16.67 4.09 -0.98
N LEU A 153 15.41 4.44 -1.22
CA LEU A 153 15.01 5.35 -2.31
C LEU A 153 15.78 6.69 -2.35
N PRO A 154 15.97 7.43 -1.24
CA PRO A 154 16.75 8.67 -1.30
C PRO A 154 18.23 8.44 -1.66
N LEU A 155 18.82 7.29 -1.29
CA LEU A 155 20.19 6.92 -1.64
C LEU A 155 20.37 6.50 -3.11
N VAL A 156 19.31 6.04 -3.78
CA VAL A 156 19.40 5.52 -5.15
C VAL A 156 19.59 6.66 -6.17
N PRO A 157 20.60 6.61 -7.04
CA PRO A 157 20.87 7.68 -8.01
C PRO A 157 19.72 7.81 -9.03
N ASN A 158 19.38 9.06 -9.36
CA ASN A 158 18.39 9.38 -10.40
C ASN A 158 19.06 9.66 -11.75
N ALA A 159 19.72 8.65 -12.31
CA ALA A 159 20.34 8.74 -13.62
C ALA A 159 20.15 7.42 -14.36
N ALA A 160 19.90 7.48 -15.66
CA ALA A 160 19.96 6.29 -16.49
C ALA A 160 21.38 5.75 -16.51
N ILE A 161 21.53 4.44 -16.29
CA ILE A 161 22.81 3.74 -16.29
C ILE A 161 22.71 2.43 -17.07
N GLY A 162 23.86 1.89 -17.45
CA GLY A 162 23.97 0.61 -18.16
C GLY A 162 23.84 0.74 -19.68
N PRO A 163 24.00 -0.37 -20.41
CA PRO A 163 23.92 -0.35 -21.87
C PRO A 163 22.52 0.10 -22.34
N PHE A 164 22.49 0.90 -23.41
CA PHE A 164 21.28 1.51 -23.98
C PHE A 164 20.56 2.53 -23.08
N ASP A 165 21.22 2.99 -22.01
CA ASP A 165 20.64 3.86 -20.96
C ASP A 165 19.30 3.31 -20.44
N ALA A 166 19.14 1.98 -20.43
CA ALA A 166 17.85 1.34 -20.30
C ALA A 166 17.33 1.26 -18.85
N ILE A 167 18.20 1.51 -17.87
CA ILE A 167 17.89 1.33 -16.45
C ILE A 167 18.09 2.65 -15.73
N ASN A 168 16.99 3.26 -15.29
CA ASN A 168 17.04 4.28 -14.25
C ASN A 168 16.84 3.59 -12.88
N PRO A 169 17.85 3.52 -12.00
CA PRO A 169 17.77 2.80 -10.73
C PRO A 169 16.68 3.34 -9.81
N ARG A 170 16.47 4.67 -9.78
CA ARG A 170 15.45 5.28 -8.93
C ARG A 170 14.04 4.93 -9.42
N ASN A 171 13.79 5.01 -10.72
CA ASN A 171 12.50 4.63 -11.29
C ASN A 171 12.23 3.14 -11.11
N LEU A 172 13.23 2.29 -11.36
CA LEU A 172 13.15 0.86 -11.12
C LEU A 172 12.82 0.57 -9.64
N TRP A 173 13.46 1.27 -8.71
CA TRP A 173 13.21 1.10 -7.28
C TRP A 173 11.82 1.59 -6.86
N LEU A 174 11.33 2.71 -7.40
CA LEU A 174 9.96 3.18 -7.18
C LEU A 174 8.93 2.14 -7.63
N ILE A 175 9.18 1.48 -8.76
CA ILE A 175 8.32 0.43 -9.27
C ILE A 175 8.34 -0.80 -8.35
N VAL A 176 9.51 -1.19 -7.84
CA VAL A 176 9.63 -2.28 -6.84
C VAL A 176 8.82 -1.94 -5.58
N ILE A 177 8.94 -0.71 -5.06
CA ILE A 177 8.16 -0.23 -3.92
C ILE A 177 6.66 -0.30 -4.22
N LEU A 178 6.23 0.13 -5.42
CA LEU A 178 4.83 0.12 -5.82
C LEU A 178 4.26 -1.31 -5.87
N VAL A 179 4.98 -2.26 -6.49
CA VAL A 179 4.56 -3.67 -6.55
C VAL A 179 4.47 -4.27 -5.14
N MET A 180 5.46 -3.98 -4.28
CA MET A 180 5.44 -4.43 -2.90
C MET A 180 4.26 -3.84 -2.11
N PHE A 181 3.99 -2.55 -2.28
CA PHE A 181 2.89 -1.87 -1.62
C PHE A 181 1.53 -2.44 -2.02
N ILE A 182 1.30 -2.65 -3.33
CA ILE A 182 0.06 -3.24 -3.84
C ILE A 182 -0.14 -4.65 -3.27
N GLY A 183 0.90 -5.48 -3.24
CA GLY A 183 0.83 -6.81 -2.65
C GLY A 183 0.57 -6.77 -1.14
N ALA A 184 1.18 -5.81 -0.42
CA ALA A 184 0.99 -5.64 1.03
C ALA A 184 -0.44 -5.26 1.37
N LEU A 185 -1.03 -4.36 0.58
CA LEU A 185 -2.46 -4.05 0.68
C LEU A 185 -3.33 -5.26 0.36
N GLY A 186 -2.95 -6.10 -0.60
CA GLY A 186 -3.63 -7.37 -0.89
C GLY A 186 -3.62 -8.32 0.31
N HIS A 187 -2.46 -8.50 0.95
CA HIS A 187 -2.34 -9.34 2.15
C HIS A 187 -3.16 -8.80 3.32
N LEU A 188 -3.08 -7.49 3.56
CA LEU A 188 -3.85 -6.83 4.59
C LEU A 188 -5.36 -6.94 4.33
N ALA A 189 -5.80 -6.73 3.09
CA ALA A 189 -7.20 -6.85 2.69
C ALA A 189 -7.73 -8.26 2.93
N LEU A 190 -6.98 -9.31 2.53
CA LEU A 190 -7.35 -10.70 2.82
C LEU A 190 -7.57 -10.94 4.31
N ARG A 191 -6.74 -10.34 5.15
CA ARG A 191 -6.84 -10.50 6.59
C ARG A 191 -8.03 -9.78 7.20
N LEU A 192 -8.29 -8.55 6.74
CA LEU A 192 -9.46 -7.77 7.16
C LEU A 192 -10.78 -8.44 6.73
N LEU A 193 -10.78 -9.13 5.59
CA LEU A 193 -11.93 -9.86 5.06
C LEU A 193 -12.32 -11.08 5.92
N GLY A 194 -11.38 -11.63 6.71
CA GLY A 194 -11.64 -12.69 7.68
C GLY A 194 -12.05 -14.03 7.06
N SER A 195 -12.31 -15.04 7.90
CA SER A 195 -12.65 -16.40 7.44
C SER A 195 -14.05 -16.55 6.84
N ARG A 196 -14.85 -15.48 6.84
CA ARG A 196 -16.26 -15.49 6.43
C ARG A 196 -16.47 -15.16 4.94
N THR A 197 -15.42 -14.84 4.21
CA THR A 197 -15.51 -14.45 2.80
C THR A 197 -15.47 -15.65 1.86
N GLY A 198 -16.27 -15.62 0.80
CA GLY A 198 -16.25 -16.66 -0.23
C GLY A 198 -14.95 -16.67 -1.04
N LEU A 199 -14.58 -17.86 -1.55
CA LEU A 199 -13.42 -18.06 -2.43
C LEU A 199 -13.31 -17.11 -3.64
N PRO A 200 -14.42 -16.63 -4.26
CA PRO A 200 -14.33 -15.63 -5.34
C PRO A 200 -13.62 -14.33 -4.92
N ILE A 201 -13.99 -13.77 -3.77
CA ILE A 201 -13.41 -12.52 -3.25
C ILE A 201 -11.98 -12.78 -2.78
N VAL A 202 -11.74 -13.91 -2.11
CA VAL A 202 -10.39 -14.34 -1.71
C VAL A 202 -9.49 -14.46 -2.94
N GLY A 203 -9.98 -15.05 -4.03
CA GLY A 203 -9.24 -15.19 -5.29
C GLY A 203 -8.91 -13.85 -5.94
N MET A 204 -9.86 -12.92 -5.96
CA MET A 204 -9.60 -11.55 -6.42
C MET A 204 -8.50 -10.88 -5.58
N VAL A 205 -8.65 -10.87 -4.26
CA VAL A 205 -7.71 -10.14 -3.40
C VAL A 205 -6.33 -10.80 -3.37
N SER A 206 -6.26 -12.14 -3.32
CA SER A 206 -4.98 -12.89 -3.43
C SER A 206 -4.33 -12.75 -4.81
N GLY A 207 -5.12 -12.48 -5.86
CA GLY A 207 -4.63 -12.12 -7.18
C GLY A 207 -3.73 -10.87 -7.18
N PHE A 208 -3.93 -9.92 -6.26
CA PHE A 208 -3.03 -8.77 -6.09
C PHE A 208 -1.66 -9.14 -5.49
N ILE A 209 -1.55 -10.29 -4.85
CA ILE A 209 -0.26 -10.82 -4.39
C ILE A 209 0.37 -11.63 -5.52
N SER A 210 -0.35 -12.62 -6.04
CA SER A 210 0.05 -13.40 -7.21
C SER A 210 -1.12 -14.19 -7.79
N SER A 211 -1.55 -13.85 -9.00
CA SER A 211 -2.62 -14.58 -9.69
C SER A 211 -2.22 -16.03 -10.04
N ILE A 212 -0.95 -16.29 -10.39
CA ILE A 212 -0.47 -17.66 -10.67
C ILE A 212 -0.55 -18.53 -9.41
N ALA A 213 -0.01 -18.02 -8.29
CA ALA A 213 -0.08 -18.75 -7.01
C ALA A 213 -1.53 -18.95 -6.54
N THR A 214 -2.39 -17.96 -6.79
CA THR A 214 -3.83 -18.05 -6.48
C THR A 214 -4.50 -19.16 -7.27
N ILE A 215 -4.28 -19.24 -8.59
CA ILE A 215 -4.81 -20.33 -9.43
C ILE A 215 -4.31 -21.69 -8.95
N GLY A 216 -3.03 -21.80 -8.60
CA GLY A 216 -2.45 -23.01 -8.05
C GLY A 216 -3.08 -23.43 -6.71
N ALA A 217 -3.27 -22.47 -5.80
CA ALA A 217 -3.92 -22.70 -4.52
C ALA A 217 -5.39 -23.12 -4.69
N MET A 218 -6.13 -22.48 -5.61
CA MET A 218 -7.51 -22.86 -5.93
C MET A 218 -7.57 -24.25 -6.56
N GLY A 219 -6.64 -24.59 -7.47
CA GLY A 219 -6.55 -25.93 -8.05
C GLY A 219 -6.29 -27.01 -7.00
N THR A 220 -5.32 -26.80 -6.11
CA THR A 220 -5.05 -27.73 -5.01
C THR A 220 -6.27 -27.89 -4.09
N ARG A 221 -7.01 -26.80 -3.82
CA ARG A 221 -8.26 -26.87 -3.03
C ARG A 221 -9.33 -27.73 -3.69
N VAL A 222 -9.53 -27.58 -5.00
CA VAL A 222 -10.47 -28.42 -5.77
C VAL A 222 -10.06 -29.88 -5.76
N ARG A 223 -8.75 -30.16 -5.86
CA ARG A 223 -8.24 -31.53 -5.83
C ARG A 223 -8.49 -32.22 -4.49
N ASN A 224 -8.41 -31.48 -3.39
CA ASN A 224 -8.67 -31.98 -2.05
C ASN A 224 -10.17 -32.01 -1.72
N ASN A 225 -10.94 -31.05 -2.24
CA ASN A 225 -12.37 -30.90 -1.99
C ASN A 225 -13.11 -30.61 -3.31
N PRO A 226 -13.53 -31.65 -4.05
CA PRO A 226 -14.18 -31.49 -5.35
C PRO A 226 -15.46 -30.64 -5.32
N GLU A 227 -16.13 -30.58 -4.15
CA GLU A 227 -17.32 -29.77 -3.91
C GLU A 227 -17.07 -28.26 -4.08
N LEU A 228 -15.82 -27.80 -3.94
CA LEU A 228 -15.44 -26.39 -4.07
C LEU A 228 -15.18 -25.97 -5.52
N MET A 229 -15.42 -26.84 -6.52
CA MET A 229 -15.09 -26.59 -7.92
C MET A 229 -15.54 -25.21 -8.39
N GLY A 230 -16.83 -24.89 -8.25
CA GLY A 230 -17.40 -23.65 -8.77
C GLY A 230 -16.84 -22.38 -8.11
N THR A 231 -16.76 -22.37 -6.78
CA THR A 231 -16.24 -21.21 -6.02
C THR A 231 -14.73 -21.03 -6.17
N ALA A 232 -13.98 -22.11 -6.36
CA ALA A 232 -12.55 -22.07 -6.64
C ALA A 232 -12.24 -21.63 -8.07
N VAL A 233 -13.03 -22.05 -9.08
CA VAL A 233 -12.92 -21.55 -10.46
C VAL A 233 -13.25 -20.05 -10.50
N ALA A 234 -14.30 -19.61 -9.80
CA ALA A 234 -14.61 -18.20 -9.65
C ALA A 234 -13.45 -17.41 -9.01
N GLY A 235 -12.86 -17.92 -7.92
CA GLY A 235 -11.68 -17.30 -7.31
C GLY A 235 -10.47 -17.25 -8.24
N ALA A 236 -10.18 -18.35 -8.95
CA ALA A 236 -9.09 -18.45 -9.91
C ALA A 236 -9.24 -17.44 -11.06
N THR A 237 -10.43 -17.32 -11.62
CA THR A 237 -10.74 -16.40 -12.73
C THR A 237 -10.73 -14.94 -12.27
N LEU A 238 -11.35 -14.62 -11.13
CA LEU A 238 -11.31 -13.27 -10.56
C LEU A 238 -9.90 -12.84 -10.12
N SER A 239 -8.99 -13.76 -9.81
CA SER A 239 -7.58 -13.40 -9.61
C SER A 239 -6.94 -12.74 -10.85
N SER A 240 -7.44 -13.07 -12.06
CA SER A 240 -6.97 -12.47 -13.31
C SER A 240 -7.61 -11.12 -13.61
N LEU A 241 -8.70 -10.76 -12.93
CA LEU A 241 -9.19 -9.38 -12.89
C LEU A 241 -8.18 -8.50 -12.16
N SER A 242 -7.63 -8.98 -11.05
CA SER A 242 -6.61 -8.26 -10.27
C SER A 242 -5.36 -7.99 -11.09
N THR A 243 -4.94 -8.94 -11.95
CA THR A 243 -3.83 -8.70 -12.91
C THR A 243 -4.11 -7.51 -13.83
N ILE A 244 -5.34 -7.37 -14.35
CA ILE A 244 -5.71 -6.22 -15.19
C ILE A 244 -5.68 -4.92 -14.39
N LEU A 245 -6.24 -4.93 -13.18
CA LEU A 245 -6.23 -3.76 -12.28
C LEU A 245 -4.80 -3.34 -11.91
N GLN A 246 -3.91 -4.31 -11.68
CA GLN A 246 -2.50 -4.05 -11.41
C GLN A 246 -1.78 -3.46 -12.61
N ILE A 247 -1.98 -4.01 -13.81
CA ILE A 247 -1.42 -3.46 -15.04
C ILE A 247 -1.90 -2.01 -15.25
N ALA A 248 -3.20 -1.75 -15.07
CA ALA A 248 -3.74 -0.39 -15.16
C ALA A 248 -3.11 0.55 -14.13
N MET A 249 -2.95 0.11 -12.88
CA MET A 249 -2.32 0.90 -11.81
C MET A 249 -0.84 1.18 -12.09
N LEU A 250 -0.09 0.17 -12.57
CA LEU A 250 1.31 0.32 -12.96
C LEU A 250 1.46 1.31 -14.12
N LEU A 251 0.62 1.20 -15.15
CA LEU A 251 0.65 2.12 -16.29
C LEU A 251 0.25 3.55 -15.88
N ALA A 252 -0.73 3.70 -14.98
CA ALA A 252 -1.09 5.00 -14.42
C ALA A 252 0.06 5.65 -13.65
N ALA A 253 0.82 4.85 -12.90
CA ALA A 253 1.96 5.33 -12.12
C ALA A 253 3.21 5.62 -12.97
N ILE A 254 3.45 4.85 -14.03
CA ILE A 254 4.66 4.95 -14.86
C ILE A 254 4.48 5.94 -16.01
N HIS A 255 3.44 5.77 -16.83
CA HIS A 255 3.26 6.57 -18.05
C HIS A 255 1.80 6.64 -18.51
N HIS A 256 1.12 7.73 -18.15
CA HIS A 256 -0.30 7.95 -18.46
C HIS A 256 -0.66 7.84 -19.95
N PRO A 257 0.13 8.33 -20.93
CA PRO A 257 -0.16 8.12 -22.35
C PRO A 257 -0.18 6.64 -22.78
N THR A 258 0.66 5.80 -22.16
CA THR A 258 0.65 4.34 -22.43
C THR A 258 -0.62 3.71 -21.87
N LEU A 259 -1.09 4.16 -20.70
CA LEU A 259 -2.39 3.73 -20.16
C LEU A 259 -3.52 4.06 -21.12
N GLN A 260 -3.55 5.28 -21.68
CA GLN A 260 -4.59 5.68 -22.64
C GLN A 260 -4.62 4.77 -23.87
N ALA A 261 -3.45 4.41 -24.42
CA ALA A 261 -3.34 3.48 -25.54
C ALA A 261 -3.84 2.05 -25.22
N LEU A 262 -3.77 1.62 -23.96
CA LEU A 262 -4.20 0.29 -23.50
C LEU A 262 -5.56 0.29 -22.80
N MET A 263 -6.20 1.45 -22.64
CA MET A 263 -7.40 1.61 -21.82
C MET A 263 -8.56 0.74 -22.35
N VAL A 264 -8.82 0.79 -23.66
CA VAL A 264 -9.89 0.00 -24.28
C VAL A 264 -9.60 -1.50 -24.19
N PRO A 265 -8.42 -2.01 -24.59
CA PRO A 265 -8.05 -3.42 -24.37
C PRO A 265 -8.25 -3.89 -22.92
N LEU A 266 -7.79 -3.10 -21.94
CA LEU A 266 -7.90 -3.45 -20.52
C LEU A 266 -9.34 -3.47 -20.02
N ILE A 267 -10.19 -2.54 -20.46
CA ILE A 267 -11.62 -2.53 -20.12
C ILE A 267 -12.30 -3.78 -20.70
N PHE A 268 -12.06 -4.11 -21.97
CA PHE A 268 -12.64 -5.31 -22.59
C PHE A 268 -12.21 -6.59 -21.86
N GLY A 269 -10.92 -6.74 -21.57
CA GLY A 269 -10.41 -7.86 -20.78
C GLY A 269 -11.00 -7.92 -19.38
N GLY A 270 -11.11 -6.76 -18.72
CA GLY A 270 -11.62 -6.62 -17.36
C GLY A 270 -13.09 -7.00 -17.28
N LEU A 271 -13.93 -6.47 -18.18
CA LEU A 271 -15.34 -6.81 -18.26
C LEU A 271 -15.57 -8.28 -18.62
N ALA A 272 -14.78 -8.83 -19.54
CA ALA A 272 -14.89 -10.22 -19.94
C ALA A 272 -14.60 -11.18 -18.78
N ILE A 273 -13.49 -10.97 -18.05
CA ILE A 273 -13.13 -11.84 -16.92
C ILE A 273 -14.02 -11.60 -15.70
N ALA A 274 -14.45 -10.36 -15.45
CA ALA A 274 -15.40 -10.04 -14.38
C ALA A 274 -16.77 -10.66 -14.66
N GLY A 275 -17.26 -10.57 -15.89
CA GLY A 275 -18.53 -11.18 -16.31
C GLY A 275 -18.48 -12.71 -16.21
N TYR A 276 -17.40 -13.34 -16.68
CA TYR A 276 -17.21 -14.78 -16.53
C TYR A 276 -17.11 -15.21 -15.07
N GLY A 277 -16.27 -14.52 -14.28
CA GLY A 277 -16.10 -14.79 -12.85
C GLY A 277 -17.39 -14.61 -12.07
N LEU A 278 -18.19 -13.58 -12.39
CA LEU A 278 -19.49 -13.34 -11.77
C LEU A 278 -20.49 -14.44 -12.14
N MET A 279 -20.57 -14.84 -13.41
CA MET A 279 -21.44 -15.93 -13.86
C MET A 279 -21.11 -17.24 -13.12
N VAL A 280 -19.83 -17.60 -13.02
CA VAL A 280 -19.40 -18.80 -12.29
C VAL A 280 -19.71 -18.66 -10.79
N THR A 281 -19.53 -17.47 -10.22
CA THR A 281 -19.85 -17.19 -8.82
C THR A 281 -21.35 -17.37 -8.55
N LEU A 282 -22.23 -16.79 -9.38
CA LEU A 282 -23.69 -16.89 -9.28
C LEU A 282 -24.19 -18.33 -9.37
N ASN A 283 -23.60 -19.13 -10.26
CA ASN A 283 -23.94 -20.54 -10.42
C ASN A 283 -23.46 -21.44 -9.28
N SER A 284 -22.60 -20.93 -8.39
CA SER A 284 -21.92 -21.71 -7.34
C SER A 284 -22.26 -21.24 -5.93
N PHE A 285 -23.29 -20.40 -5.75
CA PHE A 285 -23.66 -19.80 -4.46
C PHE A 285 -24.23 -20.79 -3.42
N HIS A 286 -24.33 -22.08 -3.74
CA HIS A 286 -24.74 -23.10 -2.78
C HIS A 286 -23.50 -23.79 -2.17
N HIS A 287 -23.15 -23.32 -0.98
CA HIS A 287 -22.34 -23.97 0.07
C HIS A 287 -20.82 -23.72 0.18
N HIS A 288 -20.44 -23.78 1.46
CA HIS A 288 -19.12 -23.91 2.10
C HIS A 288 -18.29 -22.66 2.35
N HIS A 289 -18.32 -22.26 3.63
CA HIS A 289 -17.36 -21.40 4.32
C HIS A 289 -16.21 -22.28 4.81
N LEU A 290 -15.00 -22.09 4.31
CA LEU A 290 -13.83 -22.77 4.85
C LEU A 290 -12.58 -21.88 4.83
N GLU A 291 -11.69 -22.21 5.76
CA GLU A 291 -10.65 -21.38 6.32
C GLU A 291 -9.64 -20.82 5.31
N MET A 292 -9.23 -19.58 5.57
CA MET A 292 -8.13 -18.91 4.89
C MET A 292 -6.83 -19.68 5.13
N SER A 293 -6.32 -20.38 4.11
CA SER A 293 -4.91 -20.78 4.12
C SER A 293 -4.08 -19.50 3.95
N GLN A 294 -3.29 -19.15 4.97
CA GLN A 294 -2.44 -17.98 4.92
C GLN A 294 -1.43 -18.11 3.77
N PRO A 295 -1.34 -17.11 2.86
CA PRO A 295 -0.19 -17.01 1.98
C PRO A 295 1.08 -16.96 2.83
N SER A 296 2.08 -17.77 2.48
CA SER A 296 3.40 -17.66 3.09
C SER A 296 4.00 -16.29 2.75
N ARG A 297 4.63 -15.63 3.75
CA ARG A 297 5.39 -14.36 3.70
C ARG A 297 5.34 -13.60 2.37
N SER A 298 4.74 -12.41 2.38
CA SER A 298 4.58 -11.63 1.16
C SER A 298 5.83 -10.82 0.80
N PHE A 299 6.65 -10.39 1.77
CA PHE A 299 7.81 -9.54 1.49
C PHE A 299 9.07 -9.96 2.22
N SER A 300 10.11 -10.31 1.48
CA SER A 300 11.46 -10.42 2.02
C SER A 300 12.38 -9.52 1.22
N VAL A 301 13.41 -8.97 1.86
CA VAL A 301 14.45 -8.19 1.15
C VAL A 301 15.00 -9.00 -0.03
N LYS A 302 15.12 -10.33 0.13
CA LYS A 302 15.53 -11.26 -0.92
C LYS A 302 14.56 -11.31 -2.09
N THR A 303 13.24 -11.39 -1.86
CA THR A 303 12.24 -11.39 -2.93
C THR A 303 12.12 -10.04 -3.62
N ALA A 304 12.20 -8.94 -2.87
CA ALA A 304 12.24 -7.59 -3.44
C ALA A 304 13.47 -7.38 -4.35
N MET A 305 14.65 -7.82 -3.90
CA MET A 305 15.86 -7.80 -4.71
C MET A 305 15.79 -8.72 -5.93
N MET A 306 15.22 -9.92 -5.78
CA MET A 306 15.01 -10.83 -6.90
C MET A 306 14.07 -10.22 -7.95
N LEU A 307 12.98 -9.60 -7.51
CA LEU A 307 12.05 -8.89 -8.39
C LEU A 307 12.77 -7.74 -9.12
N ALA A 308 13.51 -6.91 -8.39
CA ALA A 308 14.31 -5.83 -8.96
C ALA A 308 15.30 -6.35 -10.01
N LEU A 309 15.97 -7.47 -9.74
CA LEU A 309 16.90 -8.12 -10.65
C LEU A 309 16.20 -8.64 -11.92
N VAL A 310 15.05 -9.30 -11.77
CA VAL A 310 14.25 -9.79 -12.91
C VAL A 310 13.79 -8.62 -13.76
N ILE A 311 13.25 -7.55 -13.16
CA ILE A 311 12.83 -6.34 -13.87
C ILE A 311 14.03 -5.70 -14.60
N ALA A 312 15.18 -5.57 -13.94
CA ALA A 312 16.40 -5.03 -14.54
C ALA A 312 16.88 -5.87 -15.73
N ALA A 313 16.86 -7.20 -15.60
CA ALA A 313 17.22 -8.13 -16.67
C ALA A 313 16.25 -8.03 -17.85
N VAL A 314 14.94 -7.95 -17.58
CA VAL A 314 13.90 -7.79 -18.61
C VAL A 314 14.02 -6.44 -19.30
N LEU A 315 14.31 -5.35 -18.57
CA LEU A 315 14.58 -4.02 -19.12
C LEU A 315 15.76 -4.05 -20.08
N LEU A 316 16.87 -4.63 -19.64
CA LEU A 316 18.10 -4.73 -20.43
C LEU A 316 17.90 -5.62 -21.67
N ALA A 317 17.25 -6.76 -21.51
CA ALA A 317 16.90 -7.63 -22.63
C ALA A 317 15.94 -6.92 -23.61
N SER A 318 14.89 -6.28 -23.11
CA SER A 318 13.93 -5.53 -23.93
C SER A 318 14.60 -4.42 -24.73
N ALA A 319 15.52 -3.67 -24.11
CA ALA A 319 16.29 -2.63 -24.78
C ALA A 319 17.27 -3.21 -25.82
N ALA A 320 17.98 -4.30 -25.49
CA ALA A 320 18.91 -4.95 -26.41
C ALA A 320 18.19 -5.56 -27.63
N PHE A 321 17.12 -6.33 -27.40
CA PHE A 321 16.33 -6.90 -28.48
C PHE A 321 15.68 -5.81 -29.34
N LYS A 322 15.26 -4.70 -28.74
CA LYS A 322 14.77 -3.56 -29.49
C LYS A 322 15.85 -2.90 -30.34
N ALA A 323 17.06 -2.74 -29.80
CA ALA A 323 18.19 -2.16 -30.53
C ALA A 323 18.64 -3.04 -31.69
N TRP A 324 18.65 -4.38 -31.50
CA TRP A 324 19.13 -5.33 -32.51
C TRP A 324 18.07 -5.74 -33.53
N PHE A 325 16.81 -5.88 -33.10
CA PHE A 325 15.72 -6.46 -33.90
C PHE A 325 14.48 -5.55 -34.00
N GLY A 326 14.59 -4.29 -33.57
CA GLY A 326 13.50 -3.33 -33.63
C GLY A 326 12.29 -3.70 -32.77
N GLN A 327 11.09 -3.28 -33.18
CA GLN A 327 9.86 -3.56 -32.42
C GLN A 327 9.56 -5.08 -32.28
N ALA A 328 9.91 -5.88 -33.28
CA ALA A 328 9.70 -7.34 -33.24
C ALA A 328 10.51 -7.99 -32.10
N GLY A 329 11.76 -7.55 -31.91
CA GLY A 329 12.59 -8.01 -30.79
C GLY A 329 11.98 -7.68 -29.43
N LEU A 330 11.43 -6.46 -29.28
CA LEU A 330 10.76 -6.07 -28.05
C LEU A 330 9.54 -6.94 -27.75
N VAL A 331 8.69 -7.19 -28.76
CA VAL A 331 7.52 -8.06 -28.61
C VAL A 331 7.93 -9.47 -28.16
N PHE A 332 8.99 -10.02 -28.75
CA PHE A 332 9.52 -11.32 -28.35
C PHE A 332 10.04 -11.31 -26.90
N ALA A 333 10.86 -10.32 -26.54
CA ALA A 333 11.39 -10.17 -25.18
C ALA A 333 10.27 -10.04 -24.14
N SER A 334 9.24 -9.24 -24.44
CA SER A 334 8.05 -9.09 -23.61
C SER A 334 7.25 -10.37 -23.48
N GLY A 335 7.09 -11.13 -24.57
CA GLY A 335 6.43 -12.44 -24.54
C GLY A 335 7.15 -13.43 -23.63
N VAL A 336 8.47 -13.54 -23.73
CA VAL A 336 9.28 -14.43 -22.88
C VAL A 336 9.23 -13.97 -21.42
N ALA A 337 9.38 -12.67 -21.16
CA ALA A 337 9.29 -12.13 -19.80
C ALA A 337 7.88 -12.33 -19.18
N GLY A 338 6.82 -12.19 -19.98
CA GLY A 338 5.44 -12.38 -19.56
C GLY A 338 5.11 -13.79 -19.07
N LEU A 339 5.82 -14.82 -19.55
CA LEU A 339 5.70 -16.19 -19.02
C LEU A 339 6.05 -16.24 -17.52
N ALA A 340 7.07 -15.49 -17.10
CA ALA A 340 7.45 -15.41 -15.70
C ALA A 340 6.55 -14.41 -14.95
N ASP A 341 6.46 -13.18 -15.47
CA ASP A 341 5.67 -12.11 -14.84
C ASP A 341 5.28 -11.03 -15.86
N VAL A 342 3.97 -10.84 -16.04
CA VAL A 342 3.41 -9.78 -16.90
C VAL A 342 3.73 -8.38 -16.36
N HIS A 343 3.85 -8.21 -15.04
CA HIS A 343 4.12 -6.90 -14.44
C HIS A 343 5.51 -6.44 -14.84
N ALA A 344 6.53 -7.30 -14.70
CA ALA A 344 7.90 -6.97 -15.09
C ALA A 344 8.02 -6.57 -16.58
N SER A 345 7.33 -7.29 -17.46
CA SER A 345 7.27 -6.92 -18.89
C SER A 345 6.54 -5.59 -19.11
N THR A 346 5.40 -5.38 -18.47
CA THR A 346 4.63 -4.13 -18.56
C THR A 346 5.44 -2.94 -18.12
N ILE A 347 6.10 -3.06 -16.96
CA ILE A 347 7.02 -2.08 -16.39
C ILE A 347 8.14 -1.76 -17.38
N SER A 348 8.75 -2.78 -17.96
CA SER A 348 9.85 -2.62 -18.91
C SER A 348 9.44 -1.77 -20.11
N VAL A 349 8.34 -2.18 -20.77
CA VAL A 349 7.85 -1.50 -21.98
C VAL A 349 7.34 -0.09 -21.66
N ALA A 350 6.63 0.08 -20.54
CA ALA A 350 6.15 1.38 -20.09
C ALA A 350 7.29 2.35 -19.75
N SER A 351 8.39 1.87 -19.16
CA SER A 351 9.56 2.70 -18.84
C SER A 351 10.26 3.16 -20.12
N LEU A 352 10.41 2.28 -21.12
CA LEU A 352 10.93 2.68 -22.44
C LEU A 352 10.05 3.74 -23.13
N SER A 353 8.74 3.69 -22.92
CA SER A 353 7.80 4.72 -23.41
C SER A 353 7.97 6.04 -22.65
N ALA A 354 8.09 5.98 -21.32
CA ALA A 354 8.30 7.16 -20.46
C ALA A 354 9.62 7.90 -20.75
N GLU A 355 10.66 7.19 -21.19
CA GLU A 355 11.94 7.77 -21.62
C GLU A 355 11.92 8.28 -23.07
N ASN A 356 10.74 8.37 -23.71
CA ASN A 356 10.56 8.75 -25.12
C ASN A 356 11.31 7.86 -26.11
N LYS A 357 11.76 6.68 -25.69
CA LYS A 357 12.40 5.70 -26.59
C LYS A 357 11.34 4.98 -27.42
N LEU A 358 10.09 4.92 -26.96
CA LEU A 358 8.99 4.19 -27.58
C LEU A 358 7.73 5.05 -27.66
N LEU A 359 7.04 5.01 -28.81
CA LEU A 359 5.73 5.63 -28.91
C LEU A 359 4.72 4.89 -28.01
N PRO A 360 3.81 5.59 -27.32
CA PRO A 360 2.83 4.96 -26.42
C PRO A 360 1.98 3.89 -27.09
N VAL A 361 1.55 4.12 -28.34
CA VAL A 361 0.79 3.15 -29.13
C VAL A 361 1.61 1.90 -29.44
N SER A 362 2.91 2.06 -29.71
CA SER A 362 3.82 0.93 -29.97
C SER A 362 4.18 0.13 -28.73
N ALA A 363 3.86 0.62 -27.52
CA ALA A 363 3.98 -0.12 -26.27
C ALA A 363 2.83 -1.12 -26.05
N ALA A 364 1.69 -0.95 -26.74
CA ALA A 364 0.51 -1.80 -26.53
C ALA A 364 0.79 -3.26 -26.88
N VAL A 365 1.21 -3.54 -28.13
CA VAL A 365 1.40 -4.92 -28.61
C VAL A 365 2.38 -5.74 -27.73
N PRO A 366 3.57 -5.25 -27.36
CA PRO A 366 4.45 -5.98 -26.44
C PRO A 366 3.79 -6.31 -25.08
N ILE A 367 3.01 -5.39 -24.51
CA ILE A 367 2.30 -5.59 -23.24
C ILE A 367 1.18 -6.62 -23.40
N LEU A 368 0.41 -6.55 -24.50
CA LEU A 368 -0.65 -7.51 -24.80
C LEU A 368 -0.11 -8.93 -25.04
N VAL A 369 1.04 -9.03 -25.71
CA VAL A 369 1.74 -10.31 -25.90
C VAL A 369 2.23 -10.87 -24.57
N ALA A 370 2.85 -10.04 -23.71
CA ALA A 370 3.25 -10.45 -22.37
C ALA A 370 2.06 -10.90 -21.51
N PHE A 371 0.91 -10.23 -21.63
CA PHE A 371 -0.33 -10.64 -20.96
C PHE A 371 -0.80 -12.00 -21.46
N SER A 372 -0.77 -12.21 -22.78
CA SER A 372 -1.19 -13.46 -23.42
C SER A 372 -0.28 -14.63 -23.00
N THR A 373 1.04 -14.43 -22.94
CA THR A 373 1.96 -15.47 -22.47
C THR A 373 1.83 -15.73 -20.98
N ASN A 374 1.53 -14.71 -20.17
CA ASN A 374 1.22 -14.91 -18.76
C ASN A 374 -0.05 -15.76 -18.54
N ALA A 375 -1.06 -15.59 -19.39
CA ALA A 375 -2.25 -16.45 -19.38
C ALA A 375 -1.88 -17.92 -19.66
N ILE A 376 -0.86 -18.20 -20.49
CA ILE A 376 -0.35 -19.56 -20.69
C ILE A 376 0.21 -20.14 -19.39
N SER A 377 1.02 -19.38 -18.65
CA SER A 377 1.53 -19.81 -17.34
C SER A 377 0.41 -20.13 -16.37
N LYS A 378 -0.65 -19.31 -16.34
CA LYS A 378 -1.86 -19.56 -15.55
C LYS A 378 -2.60 -20.84 -15.96
N MET A 379 -2.74 -21.09 -17.27
CA MET A 379 -3.33 -22.32 -17.80
C MET A 379 -2.52 -23.56 -17.40
N ILE A 380 -1.18 -23.48 -17.48
CA ILE A 380 -0.28 -24.56 -17.04
C ILE A 380 -0.47 -24.83 -15.54
N THR A 381 -0.50 -23.79 -14.71
CA THR A 381 -0.72 -23.95 -13.27
C THR A 381 -2.08 -24.59 -12.97
N ALA A 382 -3.14 -24.19 -13.67
CA ALA A 382 -4.46 -24.80 -13.53
C ALA A 382 -4.46 -26.29 -13.90
N ALA A 383 -3.75 -26.67 -14.98
CA ALA A 383 -3.61 -28.06 -15.41
C ALA A 383 -2.88 -28.93 -14.36
N VAL A 384 -1.80 -28.40 -13.79
CA VAL A 384 -0.95 -29.14 -12.82
C VAL A 384 -1.65 -29.33 -11.48
N THR A 385 -2.44 -28.35 -11.04
CA THR A 385 -2.96 -28.31 -9.66
C THR A 385 -4.41 -28.79 -9.49
N GLY A 386 -5.32 -28.45 -10.41
CA GLY A 386 -6.77 -28.61 -10.20
C GLY A 386 -7.48 -29.72 -10.98
N GLY A 387 -6.77 -30.48 -11.82
CA GLY A 387 -7.36 -31.54 -12.64
C GLY A 387 -8.13 -31.03 -13.87
N LYS A 388 -8.70 -31.97 -14.64
CA LYS A 388 -9.21 -31.70 -16.01
C LYS A 388 -10.37 -30.70 -16.05
N GLU A 389 -11.31 -30.80 -15.11
CA GLU A 389 -12.50 -29.93 -15.10
C GLU A 389 -12.16 -28.50 -14.68
N PHE A 390 -11.37 -28.33 -13.62
CA PHE A 390 -10.86 -27.02 -13.20
C PHE A 390 -10.05 -26.36 -14.31
N PHE A 391 -9.12 -27.11 -14.92
CA PHE A 391 -8.34 -26.64 -16.06
C PHE A 391 -9.24 -26.14 -17.20
N ARG A 392 -10.26 -26.90 -17.58
CA ARG A 392 -11.17 -26.53 -18.67
C ARG A 392 -11.90 -25.22 -18.39
N GLN A 393 -12.47 -25.07 -17.20
CA GLN A 393 -13.25 -23.88 -16.86
C GLN A 393 -12.36 -22.63 -16.71
N VAL A 394 -11.22 -22.74 -16.01
CA VAL A 394 -10.27 -21.63 -15.87
C VAL A 394 -9.69 -21.23 -17.23
N THR A 395 -9.31 -22.20 -18.07
CA THR A 395 -8.79 -21.94 -19.42
C THR A 395 -9.82 -21.23 -20.28
N LEU A 396 -11.10 -21.63 -20.23
CA LEU A 396 -12.16 -20.96 -20.96
C LEU A 396 -12.28 -19.49 -20.55
N GLY A 397 -12.26 -19.19 -19.26
CA GLY A 397 -12.25 -17.80 -18.77
C GLY A 397 -11.04 -16.99 -19.24
N LEU A 398 -9.84 -17.58 -19.19
CA LEU A 398 -8.61 -16.93 -19.64
C LEU A 398 -8.58 -16.69 -21.16
N VAL A 399 -9.06 -17.65 -21.96
CA VAL A 399 -9.15 -17.51 -23.41
C VAL A 399 -10.14 -16.41 -23.78
N ILE A 400 -11.30 -16.36 -23.12
CA ILE A 400 -12.29 -15.28 -23.31
C ILE A 400 -11.66 -13.92 -22.96
N GLN A 401 -10.93 -13.83 -21.85
CA GLN A 401 -10.24 -12.61 -21.43
C GLN A 401 -9.20 -12.15 -22.46
N VAL A 402 -8.32 -13.06 -22.91
CA VAL A 402 -7.29 -12.74 -23.90
C VAL A 402 -7.93 -12.34 -25.23
N ALA A 403 -8.94 -13.07 -25.70
CA ALA A 403 -9.66 -12.73 -26.93
C ALA A 403 -10.33 -11.35 -26.84
N ALA A 404 -10.96 -11.02 -25.70
CA ALA A 404 -11.58 -9.72 -25.49
C ALA A 404 -10.55 -8.57 -25.50
N ILE A 405 -9.38 -8.77 -24.90
CA ILE A 405 -8.29 -7.78 -24.92
C ILE A 405 -7.83 -7.50 -26.34
N TRP A 406 -7.57 -8.54 -27.13
CA TRP A 406 -7.14 -8.40 -28.53
C TRP A 406 -8.24 -7.80 -29.40
N LEU A 407 -9.50 -8.13 -29.15
CA LEU A 407 -10.65 -7.54 -29.83
C LEU A 407 -10.77 -6.04 -29.50
N GLY A 408 -10.55 -5.65 -28.24
CA GLY A 408 -10.50 -4.26 -27.82
C GLY A 408 -9.39 -3.46 -28.51
N TRP A 409 -8.23 -4.09 -28.75
CA TRP A 409 -7.10 -3.49 -29.49
C TRP A 409 -7.31 -3.44 -31.00
N TRP A 410 -8.05 -4.39 -31.57
CA TRP A 410 -8.25 -4.44 -33.02
C TRP A 410 -9.35 -3.48 -33.48
N LEU A 411 -10.35 -3.23 -32.64
CA LEU A 411 -11.48 -2.35 -32.94
C LEU A 411 -11.20 -0.86 -32.67
N PHE A 412 -10.26 -0.55 -31.78
CA PHE A 412 -9.93 0.81 -31.32
C PHE A 412 -8.41 0.95 -31.18
#